data_AF-A0A9W3K5Q0-F1
#
_entry.id   AF-A0A9W3K5Q0-F1
#
_cell.length_a   1.000
_cell.length_b   1.000
_cell.length_c   1.000
_cell.angle_alpha   90.00
_cell.angle_beta   90.00
_cell.angle_gamma   90.00
#
_symmetry.space_group_name_H-M   'P 1'
#
loop_
_entity.id
_entity.type
_entity.pdbx_description
1 polymer ?
#
loop_
_entity_poly.entity_id
_entity_poly.type
_entity_poly.pdbx_seq_one_letter_code
_entity_poly.pdbx_strand_id
1 'polypeptide(L)'
;MKRNSRLKIGVGAVVLAAVIAAVGAKVIASPADSYLAYRKKATDAVAAARMEDRADLDKQYTADVNARLAKLIGTVRAKGFAAKAESTVQSVVADDGMPPGPDGLSFRSADGKMNLFVTTVPLLKAWARSVDAGIKPTDDVAAILDNETLYTDVFGDDAAAFRFAELPVKRQPADGVVKALLLGESQDGVPDGPGTLAVSVRQGERVYILWKDLTLRPIAACSPARVPEAARQACFAKQVVAQRSYPRLTAQAQSMADAVVR
;
A
#
# COMPACT_ATOMS: atom_id res chain seq x y z
N MET A 1 -47.17 -13.58 78.94
CA MET A 1 -46.10 -12.57 79.14
C MET A 1 -45.76 -11.94 77.80
N LYS A 2 -45.67 -10.60 77.77
CA LYS A 2 -45.34 -9.76 76.61
C LYS A 2 -43.93 -10.04 76.07
N ARG A 3 -43.76 -10.05 74.74
CA ARG A 3 -42.80 -9.18 74.03
C ARG A 3 -42.97 -9.27 72.51
N ASN A 4 -43.45 -8.16 71.95
CA ASN A 4 -43.28 -7.80 70.55
C ASN A 4 -41.80 -7.44 70.28
N SER A 5 -41.31 -7.66 69.06
CA SER A 5 -40.91 -6.56 68.14
C SER A 5 -39.95 -7.00 67.01
N ARG A 6 -40.46 -6.89 65.76
CA ARG A 6 -39.83 -6.40 64.50
C ARG A 6 -38.69 -7.26 63.88
N LEU A 7 -38.46 -7.38 62.56
CA LEU A 7 -38.77 -6.60 61.34
C LEU A 7 -38.47 -7.55 60.13
N LYS A 8 -39.39 -7.81 59.18
CA LYS A 8 -39.44 -7.35 57.75
C LYS A 8 -38.70 -8.16 56.64
N ILE A 9 -39.42 -8.26 55.50
CA ILE A 9 -39.00 -8.46 54.08
C ILE A 9 -38.64 -9.92 53.72
N GLY A 10 -39.12 -10.53 52.63
CA GLY A 10 -39.91 -10.06 51.49
C GLY A 10 -40.06 -11.20 50.46
N VAL A 11 -41.06 -11.05 49.61
CA VAL A 11 -41.51 -11.92 48.51
C VAL A 11 -40.42 -12.18 47.47
N GLY A 12 -40.44 -13.34 46.81
CA GLY A 12 -39.85 -13.46 45.46
C GLY A 12 -39.54 -14.86 44.99
N ALA A 13 -40.51 -15.53 44.36
CA ALA A 13 -40.26 -16.67 43.49
C ALA A 13 -39.57 -16.19 42.19
N VAL A 14 -38.49 -16.86 41.79
CA VAL A 14 -37.85 -16.67 40.48
C VAL A 14 -37.70 -18.04 39.83
N VAL A 15 -38.56 -18.33 38.85
CA VAL A 15 -38.34 -19.37 37.85
C VAL A 15 -37.66 -18.67 36.66
N LEU A 16 -36.37 -18.90 36.47
CA LEU A 16 -35.60 -18.34 35.36
C LEU A 16 -35.48 -19.41 34.26
N ALA A 17 -36.34 -19.32 33.23
CA ALA A 17 -36.15 -20.04 31.99
C ALA A 17 -35.22 -19.21 31.09
N ALA A 18 -33.95 -19.61 30.98
CA ALA A 18 -32.97 -18.98 30.09
C ALA A 18 -33.09 -19.59 28.68
N VAL A 19 -33.75 -18.86 27.78
CA VAL A 19 -33.65 -19.09 26.33
C VAL A 19 -32.33 -18.47 25.85
N ILE A 20 -31.34 -19.31 25.56
CA ILE A 20 -30.09 -18.87 24.93
C ILE A 20 -30.38 -18.68 23.44
N ALA A 21 -30.64 -17.43 23.05
CA ALA A 21 -30.62 -17.03 21.64
C ALA A 21 -29.16 -16.97 21.18
N ALA A 22 -28.69 -18.04 20.52
CA ALA A 22 -27.47 -18.01 19.73
C ALA A 22 -27.69 -17.13 18.50
N VAL A 23 -27.54 -15.81 18.66
CA VAL A 23 -27.38 -14.90 17.53
C VAL A 23 -25.98 -15.14 16.98
N GLY A 24 -25.88 -16.05 16.01
CA GLY A 24 -24.67 -16.19 15.21
C GLY A 24 -24.37 -14.84 14.56
N ALA A 25 -23.34 -14.15 15.07
CA ALA A 25 -22.81 -12.96 14.42
C ALA A 25 -22.33 -13.39 13.03
N LYS A 26 -23.13 -13.13 11.99
CA LYS A 26 -22.62 -13.10 10.62
C LYS A 26 -21.50 -12.07 10.64
N VAL A 27 -20.25 -12.52 10.56
CA VAL A 27 -19.11 -11.66 10.25
C VAL A 27 -19.45 -11.02 8.92
N ILE A 28 -19.86 -9.75 8.94
CA ILE A 28 -20.04 -8.97 7.73
C ILE A 28 -18.62 -8.76 7.22
N ALA A 29 -18.23 -9.57 6.23
CA ALA A 29 -16.94 -9.42 5.56
C ALA A 29 -16.82 -7.97 5.09
N SER A 30 -15.67 -7.33 5.36
CA SER A 30 -15.46 -5.96 4.90
C SER A 30 -15.51 -5.92 3.36
N PRO A 31 -15.73 -4.75 2.74
CA PRO A 31 -15.65 -4.63 1.28
C PRO A 31 -14.32 -5.15 0.71
N ALA A 32 -13.21 -4.95 1.43
CA ALA A 32 -11.90 -5.46 1.04
C ALA A 32 -11.80 -6.98 1.18
N ASP A 33 -12.31 -7.57 2.27
CA ASP A 33 -12.33 -9.03 2.42
C ASP A 33 -13.19 -9.70 1.34
N SER A 34 -14.33 -9.08 1.01
CA SER A 34 -15.21 -9.55 -0.06
C SER A 34 -14.53 -9.49 -1.43
N TYR A 35 -13.72 -8.45 -1.66
CA TYR A 35 -12.90 -8.33 -2.86
C TYR A 35 -11.81 -9.41 -2.92
N LEU A 36 -11.03 -9.58 -1.85
CA LEU A 36 -9.94 -10.56 -1.78
C LEU A 36 -10.46 -12.00 -1.91
N ALA A 37 -11.59 -12.31 -1.29
CA ALA A 37 -12.25 -13.61 -1.43
C ALA A 37 -12.69 -13.86 -2.88
N TYR A 38 -13.20 -12.84 -3.57
CA TYR A 38 -13.54 -12.95 -4.98
C TYR A 38 -12.30 -13.08 -5.86
N ARG A 39 -11.22 -12.32 -5.59
CA ARG A 39 -9.95 -12.41 -6.32
C ARG A 39 -9.39 -13.83 -6.24
N LYS A 40 -9.34 -14.40 -5.04
CA LYS A 40 -8.93 -15.80 -4.84
C LYS A 40 -9.81 -16.78 -5.62
N LYS A 41 -11.15 -16.63 -5.53
CA LYS A 41 -12.09 -17.51 -6.26
C LYS A 41 -11.86 -17.45 -7.78
N ALA A 42 -11.61 -16.26 -8.32
CA ALA A 42 -11.31 -16.07 -9.73
C ALA A 42 -10.02 -16.80 -10.14
N THR A 43 -8.94 -16.61 -9.39
CA THR A 43 -7.67 -17.33 -9.59
C THR A 43 -7.87 -18.85 -9.55
N ASP A 44 -8.56 -19.37 -8.53
CA ASP A 44 -8.82 -20.80 -8.38
C ASP A 44 -9.66 -21.34 -9.56
N ALA A 45 -10.63 -20.57 -10.05
CA ALA A 45 -11.45 -20.96 -11.19
C ALA A 45 -10.67 -21.02 -12.51
N VAL A 46 -9.79 -20.04 -12.77
CA VAL A 46 -8.93 -20.06 -13.96
C VAL A 46 -7.91 -21.19 -13.87
N ALA A 47 -7.30 -21.40 -12.70
CA ALA A 47 -6.35 -22.49 -12.49
C ALA A 47 -6.99 -23.88 -12.72
N ALA A 48 -8.24 -24.07 -12.30
CA ALA A 48 -8.99 -25.32 -12.49
C ALA A 48 -9.55 -25.50 -13.90
N ALA A 49 -9.55 -24.47 -14.75
CA ALA A 49 -10.08 -24.55 -16.10
C ALA A 49 -9.18 -25.35 -17.05
N ARG A 50 -9.80 -25.91 -18.08
CA ARG A 50 -9.10 -26.53 -19.21
C ARG A 50 -8.25 -25.50 -19.93
N MET A 51 -7.09 -25.92 -20.44
CA MET A 51 -6.10 -25.03 -21.04
C MET A 51 -6.70 -24.14 -22.14
N GLU A 52 -7.60 -24.68 -22.94
CA GLU A 52 -8.26 -23.98 -24.05
C GLU A 52 -9.22 -22.88 -23.56
N ASP A 53 -9.77 -23.03 -22.35
CA ASP A 53 -10.76 -22.12 -21.75
C ASP A 53 -10.08 -21.05 -20.87
N ARG A 54 -8.80 -21.24 -20.48
CA ARG A 54 -8.12 -20.40 -19.47
C ARG A 54 -7.99 -18.95 -19.88
N ALA A 55 -7.59 -18.66 -21.11
CA ALA A 55 -7.34 -17.29 -21.56
C ALA A 55 -8.64 -16.46 -21.57
N ASP A 56 -9.74 -17.05 -22.03
CA ASP A 56 -11.05 -16.38 -22.06
C ASP A 56 -11.60 -16.17 -20.65
N LEU A 57 -11.46 -17.16 -19.77
CA LEU A 57 -11.85 -17.04 -18.37
C LEU A 57 -11.00 -16.01 -17.62
N ASP A 58 -9.68 -15.99 -17.82
CA ASP A 58 -8.80 -15.00 -17.20
C ASP A 58 -9.18 -13.59 -17.62
N LYS A 59 -9.42 -13.36 -18.92
CA LYS A 59 -9.89 -12.07 -19.43
C LYS A 59 -11.22 -11.66 -18.79
N GLN A 60 -12.18 -12.57 -18.68
CA GLN A 60 -13.47 -12.30 -18.06
C GLN A 60 -13.31 -11.95 -16.57
N TYR A 61 -12.62 -12.80 -15.82
CA TYR A 61 -12.43 -12.59 -14.38
C TYR A 61 -11.59 -11.36 -14.07
N THR A 62 -10.59 -11.05 -14.89
CA THR A 62 -9.78 -9.83 -14.77
C THR A 62 -10.66 -8.59 -14.93
N ALA A 63 -11.56 -8.55 -15.91
CA ALA A 63 -12.51 -7.45 -16.07
C ALA A 63 -13.43 -7.29 -14.84
N ASP A 64 -13.94 -8.40 -14.30
CA ASP A 64 -14.80 -8.38 -13.10
C ASP A 64 -14.04 -7.95 -11.84
N VAL A 65 -12.81 -8.44 -11.65
CA VAL A 65 -11.91 -8.02 -10.57
C VAL A 65 -11.62 -6.54 -10.68
N ASN A 66 -11.30 -6.04 -11.88
CA ASN A 66 -11.02 -4.62 -12.13
C ASN A 66 -12.23 -3.74 -11.81
N ALA A 67 -13.44 -4.15 -12.19
CA ALA A 67 -14.66 -3.43 -11.84
C ALA A 67 -14.89 -3.38 -10.32
N ARG A 68 -14.65 -4.49 -9.61
CA ARG A 68 -14.77 -4.55 -8.14
C ARG A 68 -13.71 -3.71 -7.44
N LEU A 69 -12.46 -3.74 -7.93
CA LEU A 69 -11.35 -2.95 -7.41
C LEU A 69 -11.62 -1.45 -7.55
N ALA A 70 -12.06 -1.02 -8.74
CA ALA A 70 -12.44 0.37 -8.98
C ALA A 70 -13.59 0.83 -8.08
N LYS A 71 -14.59 -0.05 -7.84
CA LYS A 71 -15.68 0.24 -6.89
C LYS A 71 -15.19 0.30 -5.44
N LEU A 72 -14.29 -0.59 -5.04
CA LEU A 72 -13.73 -0.66 -3.69
C LEU A 72 -12.90 0.58 -3.37
N ILE A 73 -12.00 0.97 -4.28
CA ILE A 73 -11.17 2.17 -4.12
C ILE A 73 -12.04 3.42 -4.26
N GLY A 74 -13.00 3.41 -5.19
CA GLY A 74 -13.91 4.51 -5.45
C GLY A 74 -13.23 5.68 -6.15
N THR A 75 -13.92 6.82 -6.24
CA THR A 75 -13.38 8.00 -6.94
C THR A 75 -12.13 8.54 -6.23
N VAL A 76 -11.03 8.59 -6.97
CA VAL A 76 -9.79 9.28 -6.59
C VAL A 76 -9.85 10.68 -7.20
N ARG A 77 -9.56 11.70 -6.38
CA ARG A 77 -9.28 13.05 -6.91
C ARG A 77 -7.95 13.46 -6.30
N ALA A 78 -6.96 13.62 -7.17
CA ALA A 78 -5.63 14.09 -6.86
C ALA A 78 -5.33 15.26 -7.80
N LYS A 79 -4.72 16.32 -7.28
CA LYS A 79 -4.45 17.53 -8.05
C LYS A 79 -3.45 17.22 -9.17
N GLY A 80 -3.79 17.57 -10.41
CA GLY A 80 -2.93 17.38 -11.58
C GLY A 80 -2.98 16.00 -12.24
N PHE A 81 -3.82 15.08 -11.74
CA PHE A 81 -4.02 13.75 -12.31
C PHE A 81 -5.28 13.66 -13.16
N ALA A 82 -5.22 12.82 -14.19
CA ALA A 82 -6.40 12.48 -14.98
C ALA A 82 -7.44 11.74 -14.11
N ALA A 83 -8.72 11.88 -14.45
CA ALA A 83 -9.78 11.15 -13.75
C ALA A 83 -9.85 9.67 -14.12
N LYS A 84 -9.33 9.31 -15.32
CA LYS A 84 -9.28 7.93 -15.78
C LYS A 84 -8.14 7.20 -15.08
N ALA A 85 -8.49 6.10 -14.42
CA ALA A 85 -7.55 5.17 -13.81
C ALA A 85 -7.35 3.95 -14.70
N GLU A 86 -6.21 3.30 -14.53
CA GLU A 86 -5.94 1.94 -14.99
C GLU A 86 -5.87 1.01 -13.78
N SER A 87 -6.31 -0.24 -13.93
CA SER A 87 -6.15 -1.23 -12.86
C SER A 87 -4.71 -1.76 -12.87
N THR A 88 -4.12 -2.03 -11.70
CA THR A 88 -2.85 -2.76 -11.64
C THR A 88 -3.01 -4.25 -11.93
N VAL A 89 -4.23 -4.76 -11.91
CA VAL A 89 -4.52 -6.17 -12.17
C VAL A 89 -4.64 -6.42 -13.67
N GLN A 90 -3.56 -6.95 -14.24
CA GLN A 90 -3.48 -7.35 -15.65
C GLN A 90 -4.02 -8.76 -15.91
N SER A 91 -3.92 -9.64 -14.91
CA SER A 91 -4.42 -11.02 -14.92
C SER A 91 -4.85 -11.46 -13.50
N VAL A 92 -5.80 -12.40 -13.39
CA VAL A 92 -6.11 -13.02 -12.09
C VAL A 92 -5.19 -14.20 -11.77
N VAL A 93 -4.44 -14.68 -12.75
CA VAL A 93 -3.34 -15.63 -12.57
C VAL A 93 -2.04 -14.84 -12.42
N ALA A 94 -1.14 -15.31 -11.56
CA ALA A 94 0.18 -14.71 -11.45
C ALA A 94 0.94 -14.88 -12.78
N ASP A 95 1.70 -13.86 -13.17
CA ASP A 95 2.67 -13.99 -14.24
C ASP A 95 3.85 -14.83 -13.73
N ASP A 96 4.30 -15.81 -14.50
CA ASP A 96 5.27 -16.84 -14.07
C ASP A 96 6.69 -16.28 -13.81
N GLY A 97 6.90 -14.96 -13.97
CA GLY A 97 8.18 -14.29 -13.83
C GLY A 97 8.30 -13.23 -12.74
N MET A 98 7.19 -12.63 -12.27
CA MET A 98 7.24 -11.50 -11.33
C MET A 98 6.15 -11.59 -10.25
N PRO A 99 6.52 -11.45 -8.95
CA PRO A 99 5.55 -11.30 -7.88
C PRO A 99 4.58 -10.16 -8.18
N PRO A 100 3.25 -10.39 -8.09
CA PRO A 100 2.30 -9.32 -8.32
C PRO A 100 2.37 -8.30 -7.17
N GLY A 101 2.49 -7.02 -7.53
CA GLY A 101 2.35 -5.92 -6.58
C GLY A 101 0.95 -5.81 -5.98
N PRO A 102 0.74 -4.88 -5.03
CA PRO A 102 -0.56 -4.70 -4.39
C PRO A 102 -1.63 -4.29 -5.41
N ASP A 103 -2.83 -4.87 -5.27
CA ASP A 103 -3.98 -4.48 -6.08
C ASP A 103 -4.33 -3.00 -5.85
N GLY A 104 -4.45 -2.23 -6.93
CA GLY A 104 -4.78 -0.82 -6.88
C GLY A 104 -5.16 -0.20 -8.22
N LEU A 105 -5.26 1.12 -8.21
CA LEU A 105 -5.52 1.95 -9.37
C LEU A 105 -4.31 2.82 -9.67
N SER A 106 -3.83 2.77 -10.91
CA SER A 106 -2.76 3.60 -11.44
C SER A 106 -3.31 4.79 -12.22
N PHE A 107 -2.65 5.93 -12.06
CA PHE A 107 -2.96 7.20 -12.69
C PHE A 107 -1.68 7.84 -13.17
N ARG A 108 -1.79 8.66 -14.21
CA ARG A 108 -0.71 9.51 -14.68
C ARG A 108 -1.12 10.97 -14.63
N SER A 109 -0.18 11.85 -14.30
CA SER A 109 -0.40 13.28 -14.34
C SER A 109 -0.70 13.74 -15.77
N ALA A 110 -1.40 14.87 -15.90
CA ALA A 110 -1.77 15.42 -17.19
C ALA A 110 -0.55 15.71 -18.09
N ASP A 111 0.61 16.02 -17.51
CA ASP A 111 1.87 16.24 -18.23
C ASP A 111 2.70 14.97 -18.44
N GLY A 112 2.21 13.81 -17.99
CA GLY A 112 2.90 12.53 -18.16
C GLY A 112 4.11 12.32 -17.25
N LYS A 113 4.44 13.25 -16.35
CA LYS A 113 5.71 13.22 -15.58
C LYS A 113 5.61 12.62 -14.19
N MET A 114 4.40 12.39 -13.70
CA MET A 114 4.16 11.84 -12.36
C MET A 114 3.20 10.67 -12.47
N ASN A 115 3.57 9.58 -11.83
CA ASN A 115 2.72 8.43 -11.65
C ASN A 115 2.08 8.50 -10.26
N LEU A 116 0.89 7.93 -10.14
CA LEU A 116 0.17 7.78 -8.90
C LEU A 116 -0.45 6.39 -8.86
N PHE A 117 -0.14 5.65 -7.82
CA PHE A 117 -0.79 4.40 -7.46
C PHE A 117 -1.66 4.64 -6.23
N VAL A 118 -2.88 4.09 -6.23
CA VAL A 118 -3.81 4.17 -5.11
C VAL A 118 -4.31 2.78 -4.75
N THR A 119 -4.17 2.42 -3.48
CA THR A 119 -4.75 1.20 -2.91
C THR A 119 -5.47 1.52 -1.60
N THR A 120 -5.94 0.49 -0.91
CA THR A 120 -6.50 0.59 0.43
C THR A 120 -5.59 -0.06 1.46
N VAL A 121 -5.68 0.35 2.72
CA VAL A 121 -4.91 -0.22 3.82
C VAL A 121 -5.11 -1.75 3.93
N PRO A 122 -6.34 -2.30 3.84
CA PRO A 122 -6.54 -3.75 3.87
C PRO A 122 -5.88 -4.48 2.69
N LEU A 123 -5.96 -3.93 1.47
CA LEU A 123 -5.31 -4.55 0.30
C LEU A 123 -3.79 -4.52 0.41
N LEU A 124 -3.22 -3.40 0.84
CA LEU A 124 -1.78 -3.28 1.07
C LEU A 124 -1.29 -4.27 2.12
N LYS A 125 -2.03 -4.45 3.22
CA LYS A 125 -1.70 -5.44 4.26
C LYS A 125 -1.85 -6.86 3.76
N ALA A 126 -2.87 -7.15 2.95
CA ALA A 126 -3.06 -8.48 2.37
C ALA A 126 -1.89 -8.86 1.46
N TRP A 127 -1.45 -7.93 0.60
CA TRP A 127 -0.24 -8.09 -0.20
C TRP A 127 1.00 -8.25 0.68
N ALA A 128 1.22 -7.39 1.67
CA ALA A 128 2.39 -7.45 2.57
C ALA A 128 2.50 -8.75 3.39
N ARG A 129 1.41 -9.52 3.51
CA ARG A 129 1.35 -10.82 4.18
C ARG A 129 1.52 -11.99 3.20
N SER A 130 1.47 -11.75 1.90
CA SER A 130 1.69 -12.80 0.90
C SER A 130 3.16 -13.24 0.95
N VAL A 131 3.39 -14.50 0.57
CA VAL A 131 4.76 -15.01 0.41
C VAL A 131 5.48 -14.30 -0.73
N ASP A 132 4.73 -13.91 -1.75
CA ASP A 132 5.23 -13.28 -2.98
C ASP A 132 5.80 -11.88 -2.70
N ALA A 133 5.27 -11.17 -1.71
CA ALA A 133 5.78 -9.85 -1.34
C ALA A 133 7.21 -9.90 -0.79
N GLY A 134 7.75 -11.05 -0.39
CA GLY A 134 9.15 -11.19 0.04
C GLY A 134 9.55 -10.36 1.27
N ILE A 135 8.60 -9.72 1.96
CA ILE A 135 8.83 -8.92 3.16
C ILE A 135 8.39 -9.66 4.42
N LYS A 136 8.94 -9.26 5.57
CA LYS A 136 8.48 -9.77 6.86
C LYS A 136 7.00 -9.36 7.05
N PRO A 137 6.07 -10.31 7.30
CA PRO A 137 4.67 -9.98 7.51
C PRO A 137 4.50 -8.95 8.62
N THR A 138 3.78 -7.87 8.33
CA THR A 138 3.53 -6.77 9.26
C THR A 138 2.19 -6.12 8.97
N ASP A 139 1.56 -5.61 10.03
CA ASP A 139 0.34 -4.80 9.96
C ASP A 139 0.61 -3.31 10.12
N ASP A 140 1.87 -2.94 10.35
CA ASP A 140 2.28 -1.54 10.44
C ASP A 140 2.46 -0.97 9.03
N VAL A 141 1.53 -0.11 8.62
CA VAL A 141 1.59 0.57 7.32
C VAL A 141 2.86 1.39 7.16
N ALA A 142 3.38 1.99 8.23
CA ALA A 142 4.64 2.75 8.13
C ALA A 142 5.82 1.83 7.80
N ALA A 143 5.87 0.63 8.38
CA ALA A 143 6.89 -0.37 8.08
C ALA A 143 6.76 -0.89 6.63
N ILE A 144 5.53 -1.08 6.13
CA ILE A 144 5.31 -1.48 4.72
C ILE A 144 5.81 -0.38 3.78
N LEU A 145 5.46 0.89 4.05
CA LEU A 145 5.90 2.04 3.24
C LEU A 145 7.40 2.35 3.37
N ASP A 146 8.09 1.80 4.37
CA ASP A 146 9.54 1.92 4.49
C ASP A 146 10.30 0.82 3.73
N ASN A 147 9.61 -0.17 3.18
CA ASN A 147 10.22 -1.34 2.55
C ASN A 147 10.41 -1.15 1.04
N GLU A 148 11.63 -1.41 0.55
CA GLU A 148 12.02 -1.29 -0.86
C GLU A 148 11.21 -2.20 -1.80
N THR A 149 10.86 -3.42 -1.37
CA THR A 149 10.11 -4.38 -2.20
C THR A 149 8.73 -3.85 -2.60
N LEU A 150 8.10 -3.04 -1.75
CA LEU A 150 6.85 -2.35 -2.14
C LEU A 150 7.04 -1.51 -3.41
N TYR A 151 8.15 -0.76 -3.48
CA TYR A 151 8.40 0.14 -4.59
C TYR A 151 8.84 -0.62 -5.84
N THR A 152 9.62 -1.70 -5.69
CA THR A 152 9.90 -2.65 -6.78
C THR A 152 8.60 -3.11 -7.45
N ASP A 153 7.65 -3.61 -6.64
CA ASP A 153 6.42 -4.21 -7.17
C ASP A 153 5.39 -3.17 -7.65
N VAL A 154 5.41 -1.95 -7.10
CA VAL A 154 4.52 -0.85 -7.52
C VAL A 154 5.01 -0.17 -8.80
N PHE A 155 6.32 -0.05 -8.99
CA PHE A 155 6.87 0.58 -10.21
C PHE A 155 6.71 -0.34 -11.41
N GLY A 156 6.93 -1.65 -11.22
CA GLY A 156 6.70 -2.66 -12.27
C GLY A 156 7.70 -2.59 -13.42
N ASP A 157 8.92 -2.08 -13.15
CA ASP A 157 9.94 -1.78 -14.16
C ASP A 157 10.99 -2.91 -14.30
N ASP A 158 10.68 -4.13 -13.86
CA ASP A 158 11.60 -5.29 -13.77
C ASP A 158 12.94 -4.94 -13.10
N ALA A 159 12.93 -4.00 -12.14
CA ALA A 159 14.13 -3.50 -11.48
C ALA A 159 13.87 -3.34 -9.98
N ALA A 160 14.84 -3.74 -9.15
CA ALA A 160 14.74 -3.58 -7.72
C ALA A 160 14.89 -2.11 -7.33
N ALA A 161 14.03 -1.63 -6.43
CA ALA A 161 14.15 -0.30 -5.86
C ALA A 161 15.17 -0.29 -4.71
N PHE A 162 16.01 0.74 -4.65
CA PHE A 162 17.00 0.96 -3.61
C PHE A 162 16.81 2.34 -2.99
N ARG A 163 16.66 2.39 -1.67
CA ARG A 163 16.45 3.61 -0.88
C ARG A 163 17.78 4.27 -0.56
N PHE A 164 17.97 5.49 -1.06
CA PHE A 164 19.16 6.29 -0.78
C PHE A 164 18.96 7.27 0.37
N ALA A 165 17.76 7.81 0.54
CA ALA A 165 17.44 8.71 1.65
C ALA A 165 15.93 8.83 1.87
N GLU A 166 15.53 9.26 3.08
CA GLU A 166 14.19 9.77 3.35
C GLU A 166 14.25 11.28 3.50
N LEU A 167 13.30 11.99 2.87
CA LEU A 167 13.15 13.42 2.93
C LEU A 167 12.09 13.79 3.98
N PRO A 168 12.29 14.86 4.75
CA PRO A 168 11.32 15.29 5.74
C PRO A 168 10.09 15.87 5.04
N VAL A 169 8.92 15.27 5.28
CA VAL A 169 7.63 15.79 4.81
C VAL A 169 6.69 15.93 6.01
N LYS A 170 5.97 17.03 6.06
CA LYS A 170 4.98 17.27 7.11
C LYS A 170 3.80 16.31 6.91
N ARG A 171 3.43 15.61 7.97
CA ARG A 171 2.26 14.73 7.99
C ARG A 171 0.99 15.58 7.96
N GLN A 172 0.10 15.32 7.01
CA GLN A 172 -1.23 15.93 6.94
C GLN A 172 -2.27 14.88 6.50
N PRO A 173 -3.34 14.62 7.30
CA PRO A 173 -3.50 15.05 8.69
C PRO A 173 -2.37 14.51 9.60
N ALA A 174 -2.19 15.07 10.80
CA ALA A 174 -1.02 14.80 11.64
C ALA A 174 -0.87 13.33 12.08
N ASP A 175 -1.97 12.58 12.05
CA ASP A 175 -2.08 11.14 12.32
C ASP A 175 -1.86 10.26 11.08
N GLY A 176 -1.72 10.86 9.89
CA GLY A 176 -1.37 10.17 8.65
C GLY A 176 0.07 9.67 8.64
N VAL A 177 0.33 8.62 7.86
CA VAL A 177 1.68 8.17 7.56
C VAL A 177 2.10 8.83 6.25
N VAL A 178 3.21 9.57 6.27
CA VAL A 178 3.82 10.12 5.06
C VAL A 178 5.28 9.70 5.01
N LYS A 179 5.69 9.12 3.89
CA LYS A 179 7.06 8.72 3.58
C LYS A 179 7.48 9.36 2.27
N ALA A 180 8.62 10.02 2.25
CA ALA A 180 9.18 10.56 1.02
C ALA A 180 10.58 10.02 0.85
N LEU A 181 10.81 9.24 -0.20
CA LEU A 181 12.04 8.50 -0.41
C LEU A 181 12.71 8.96 -1.69
N LEU A 182 14.03 9.11 -1.61
CA LEU A 182 14.89 9.11 -2.79
C LEU A 182 15.27 7.66 -3.08
N LEU A 183 14.79 7.17 -4.21
CA LEU A 183 14.97 5.80 -4.67
C LEU A 183 15.82 5.79 -5.93
N GLY A 184 16.42 4.65 -6.25
CA GLY A 184 16.94 4.33 -7.57
C GLY A 184 16.65 2.88 -7.91
N GLU A 185 16.41 2.60 -9.17
CA GLU A 185 16.02 1.30 -9.69
C GLU A 185 17.18 0.65 -10.45
N SER A 186 17.39 -0.65 -10.26
CA SER A 186 18.46 -1.38 -10.96
C SER A 186 18.22 -2.89 -10.95
N GLN A 187 18.68 -3.57 -12.00
CA GLN A 187 18.75 -5.04 -12.07
C GLN A 187 20.12 -5.58 -11.63
N ASP A 188 21.15 -4.72 -11.64
CA ASP A 188 22.56 -5.10 -11.50
C ASP A 188 23.15 -4.72 -10.13
N GLY A 189 22.33 -4.72 -9.07
CA GLY A 189 22.72 -4.28 -7.73
C GLY A 189 22.46 -2.79 -7.49
N VAL A 190 22.98 -2.24 -6.40
CA VAL A 190 22.65 -0.85 -5.99
C VAL A 190 23.12 0.13 -7.09
N PRO A 191 22.28 1.08 -7.57
CA PRO A 191 22.70 2.04 -8.59
C PRO A 191 23.66 3.11 -8.02
N ASP A 192 24.26 3.93 -8.89
CA ASP A 192 25.23 4.96 -8.50
C ASP A 192 24.63 6.09 -7.63
N GLY A 193 23.30 6.23 -7.67
CA GLY A 193 22.56 7.19 -6.87
C GLY A 193 21.06 7.11 -7.15
N PRO A 194 20.26 7.93 -6.45
CA PRO A 194 18.83 7.95 -6.64
C PRO A 194 18.45 8.61 -7.98
N GLY A 195 17.53 7.96 -8.69
CA GLY A 195 16.91 8.42 -9.94
C GLY A 195 15.41 8.74 -9.80
N THR A 196 14.82 8.47 -8.64
CA THR A 196 13.38 8.57 -8.41
C THR A 196 13.07 9.29 -7.11
N LEU A 197 12.07 10.18 -7.14
CA LEU A 197 11.44 10.73 -5.94
C LEU A 197 10.08 10.07 -5.76
N ALA A 198 9.93 9.29 -4.70
CA ALA A 198 8.67 8.65 -4.33
C ALA A 198 8.09 9.27 -3.07
N VAL A 199 6.77 9.44 -3.02
CA VAL A 199 6.03 9.95 -1.85
C VAL A 199 4.82 9.06 -1.61
N SER A 200 4.78 8.42 -0.45
CA SER A 200 3.68 7.58 0.00
C SER A 200 2.90 8.28 1.10
N VAL A 201 1.58 8.30 0.99
CA VAL A 201 0.66 8.94 1.95
C VAL A 201 -0.45 7.96 2.30
N ARG A 202 -0.63 7.70 3.60
CA ARG A 202 -1.85 7.07 4.13
C ARG A 202 -2.82 8.15 4.58
N GLN A 203 -4.01 8.17 3.99
CA GLN A 203 -5.12 9.04 4.39
C GLN A 203 -6.37 8.19 4.63
N GLY A 204 -6.73 8.03 5.91
CA GLY A 204 -7.80 7.12 6.32
C GLY A 204 -7.50 5.67 5.88
N GLU A 205 -8.43 5.10 5.12
CA GLU A 205 -8.34 3.75 4.56
C GLU A 205 -7.60 3.67 3.22
N ARG A 206 -7.18 4.81 2.64
CA ARG A 206 -6.47 4.84 1.36
C ARG A 206 -4.98 5.05 1.54
N VAL A 207 -4.21 4.42 0.66
CA VAL A 207 -2.78 4.65 0.52
C VAL A 207 -2.51 5.14 -0.91
N TYR A 208 -1.78 6.24 -1.01
CA TYR A 208 -1.36 6.86 -2.26
C TYR A 208 0.15 6.74 -2.36
N ILE A 209 0.67 6.36 -3.51
CA ILE A 209 2.10 6.32 -3.81
C ILE A 209 2.31 7.11 -5.09
N LEU A 210 2.97 8.25 -4.99
CA LEU A 210 3.34 9.09 -6.11
C LEU A 210 4.82 8.92 -6.40
N TRP A 211 5.20 8.84 -7.66
CA TRP A 211 6.62 8.86 -8.03
C TRP A 211 6.86 9.57 -9.35
N LYS A 212 8.09 9.99 -9.53
CA LYS A 212 8.59 10.60 -10.76
C LYS A 212 10.10 10.45 -10.86
N ASP A 213 10.58 10.51 -12.09
CA ASP A 213 11.99 10.60 -12.38
C ASP A 213 12.59 11.88 -11.77
N LEU A 214 13.83 11.74 -11.31
CA LEU A 214 14.60 12.76 -10.65
C LEU A 214 16.04 12.74 -11.17
N THR A 215 16.50 13.87 -11.67
CA THR A 215 17.91 14.08 -11.96
C THR A 215 18.58 14.82 -10.81
N LEU A 216 19.45 14.14 -10.09
CA LEU A 216 20.30 14.75 -9.06
C LEU A 216 21.72 14.96 -9.58
N ARG A 217 22.33 16.07 -9.16
CA ARG A 217 23.77 16.24 -9.38
C ARG A 217 24.51 15.15 -8.60
N PRO A 218 25.53 14.50 -9.21
CA PRO A 218 26.31 13.48 -8.52
C PRO A 218 26.89 14.01 -7.21
N ILE A 219 26.71 13.23 -6.14
CA ILE A 219 27.39 13.49 -4.86
C ILE A 219 28.73 12.76 -4.94
N ALA A 220 29.78 13.47 -5.36
CA ALA A 220 31.10 12.87 -5.61
C ALA A 220 31.66 12.08 -4.41
N ALA A 221 31.28 12.44 -3.18
CA ALA A 221 31.66 11.72 -1.96
C ALA A 221 31.07 10.30 -1.87
N CYS A 222 29.96 10.02 -2.56
CA CYS A 222 29.27 8.73 -2.56
C CYS A 222 29.44 7.95 -3.88
N SER A 223 30.37 8.36 -4.75
CA SER A 223 30.58 7.67 -6.03
C SER A 223 31.15 6.26 -5.84
N PRO A 224 30.98 5.36 -6.82
CA PRO A 224 31.57 4.02 -6.79
C PRO A 224 33.10 4.01 -6.61
N ALA A 225 33.78 5.07 -7.06
CA ALA A 225 35.23 5.21 -6.90
C ALA A 225 35.67 5.51 -5.46
N ARG A 226 34.75 5.92 -4.57
CA ARG A 226 35.04 6.31 -3.19
C ARG A 226 34.36 5.44 -2.13
N VAL A 227 33.21 4.87 -2.47
CA VAL A 227 32.37 4.12 -1.52
C VAL A 227 31.98 2.79 -2.16
N PRO A 228 32.23 1.65 -1.47
CA PRO A 228 31.79 0.35 -1.97
C PRO A 228 30.26 0.29 -2.01
N GLU A 229 29.72 -0.56 -2.89
CA GLU A 229 28.29 -0.66 -3.15
C GLU A 229 27.43 -0.80 -1.87
N ALA A 230 27.80 -1.72 -0.98
CA ALA A 230 27.09 -1.99 0.28
C ALA A 230 27.04 -0.78 1.24
N ALA A 231 27.89 0.24 1.05
CA ALA A 231 27.90 1.45 1.87
C ALA A 231 27.27 2.66 1.15
N ARG A 232 26.85 2.51 -0.11
CA ARG A 232 26.43 3.64 -0.96
C ARG A 232 25.12 4.27 -0.46
N GLN A 233 24.10 3.47 -0.16
CA GLN A 233 22.83 3.96 0.41
C GLN A 233 23.07 4.74 1.71
N ALA A 234 23.89 4.20 2.61
CA ALA A 234 24.25 4.87 3.87
C ALA A 234 25.03 6.17 3.66
N CYS A 235 25.88 6.24 2.62
CA CYS A 235 26.55 7.48 2.24
C CYS A 235 25.56 8.55 1.79
N PHE A 236 24.65 8.23 0.87
CA PHE A 236 23.65 9.18 0.38
C PHE A 236 22.72 9.66 1.50
N ALA A 237 22.28 8.77 2.38
CA ALA A 237 21.42 9.12 3.52
C ALA A 237 22.05 10.21 4.40
N LYS A 238 23.39 10.24 4.50
CA LYS A 238 24.14 11.27 5.23
C LYS A 238 24.44 12.51 4.40
N GLN A 239 24.83 12.34 3.12
CA GLN A 239 25.38 13.42 2.31
C GLN A 239 24.32 14.24 1.59
N VAL A 240 23.11 13.71 1.38
CA VAL A 240 22.07 14.41 0.62
C VAL A 240 21.63 15.70 1.31
N VAL A 241 21.60 15.72 2.65
CA VAL A 241 21.13 16.87 3.44
C VAL A 241 22.05 18.08 3.32
N ALA A 242 23.33 17.85 3.00
CA ALA A 242 24.33 18.90 2.78
C ALA A 242 24.30 19.47 1.36
N GLN A 243 23.52 18.88 0.44
CA GLN A 243 23.46 19.34 -0.94
C GLN A 243 22.63 20.61 -1.06
N ARG A 244 23.06 21.53 -1.93
CA ARG A 244 22.33 22.77 -2.22
C ARG A 244 20.92 22.54 -2.76
N SER A 245 20.67 21.39 -3.39
CA SER A 245 19.35 21.00 -3.90
C SER A 245 18.39 20.50 -2.82
N TYR A 246 18.87 20.17 -1.61
CA TYR A 246 18.09 19.51 -0.57
C TYR A 246 16.80 20.26 -0.17
N PRO A 247 16.79 21.60 0.04
CA PRO A 247 15.55 22.31 0.33
C PRO A 247 14.53 22.22 -0.81
N ARG A 248 15.00 22.23 -2.06
CA ARG A 248 14.14 22.11 -3.25
C ARG A 248 13.58 20.69 -3.39
N LEU A 249 14.33 19.65 -3.02
CA LEU A 249 13.83 18.27 -3.00
C LEU A 249 12.74 18.09 -1.94
N THR A 250 13.00 18.62 -0.75
CA THR A 250 12.05 18.61 0.37
C THR A 250 10.74 19.32 0.00
N ALA A 251 10.82 20.50 -0.63
CA ALA A 251 9.64 21.24 -1.09
C ALA A 251 8.87 20.49 -2.19
N GLN A 252 9.57 19.80 -3.10
CA GLN A 252 8.92 18.96 -4.12
C GLN A 252 8.20 17.76 -3.49
N ALA A 253 8.84 17.08 -2.54
CA ALA A 253 8.23 15.97 -1.82
C ALA A 253 6.98 16.41 -1.04
N GLN A 254 7.04 17.58 -0.39
CA GLN A 254 5.87 18.17 0.28
C GLN A 254 4.74 18.46 -0.72
N SER A 255 5.04 19.08 -1.85
CA SER A 255 4.04 19.37 -2.88
C SER A 255 3.39 18.09 -3.46
N MET A 256 4.12 16.97 -3.51
CA MET A 256 3.57 15.68 -3.94
C MET A 256 2.63 15.11 -2.88
N ALA A 257 2.98 15.19 -1.60
CA ALA A 257 2.08 14.78 -0.51
C ALA A 257 0.80 15.63 -0.52
N ASP A 258 0.94 16.95 -0.63
CA ASP A 258 -0.18 17.90 -0.64
C ASP A 258 -1.12 17.70 -1.86
N ALA A 259 -0.66 17.03 -2.93
CA ALA A 259 -1.49 16.78 -4.12
C ALA A 259 -2.59 15.73 -3.89
N VAL A 260 -2.43 14.87 -2.89
CA VAL A 260 -3.36 13.77 -2.55
C VAL A 260 -4.03 13.94 -1.20
N VAL A 261 -3.49 14.79 -0.33
CA VAL A 261 -4.14 15.19 0.91
C VAL A 261 -5.29 16.16 0.59
N ARG A 262 -6.40 15.99 1.31
CA ARG A 262 -7.59 16.85 1.24
C ARG A 262 -7.90 17.42 2.60
#